data_AF-A0A8H8IVN6-F1
#
_entry.id   AF-A0A8H8IVN6-F1
#
_cell.length_a   1.000
_cell.length_b   1.000
_cell.length_c   1.000
_cell.angle_alpha   90.00
_cell.angle_beta   90.00
_cell.angle_gamma   90.00
#
_symmetry.space_group_name_H-M   'P 1'
#
loop_
_entity.id
_entity.type
_entity.pdbx_description
1 polymer ?
#
loop_
_entity_poly.entity_id
_entity_poly.type
_entity_poly.pdbx_seq_one_letter_code
_entity_poly.pdbx_strand_id
1 'polypeptide(L)'
;MAPLRGTNTCSLDFQYIINRGARRTLRLSSPQAVVLVIFYLRSLSELAKSIHEQIVALMCAFEMNVVAVRCLLHQGLTLKEETELLKQLGPGISYHLALLFVTESSPGGGWWHTSEHGNQHKSQISESSFLEQCRYYVRHISKDAVTCRIFGTACGMNLQGPTTIQDICSCLIPTRFLSLVLPTATNLMMSDYSHILPEIFLNIYYFGSPLRSSCNRVWGRSVDARYHTGLLFIDRATPQEQFLVTKILHAPPQHRPYGLTLPDCSSICGCTSGQPKWTYKTEKQHRKEFIYIYISSCRHVDLRVAVYPSRRRIVERFGTQFVEEDWDKEKRQFHFDEPTMVRMLVQPGHTAAPLTLKESDKPWTIAGRRAAKQPESQTTQVDSTRAR
;
A
#
# COMPACT_ATOMS: atom_id res chain seq x y z
N MET A 1 -18.10 -33.58 22.49
CA MET A 1 -16.76 -33.65 21.86
C MET A 1 -16.93 -33.26 20.40
N ALA A 2 -16.58 -32.02 20.05
CA ALA A 2 -16.70 -31.49 18.70
C ALA A 2 -15.37 -31.70 17.96
N PRO A 3 -15.39 -32.04 16.64
CA PRO A 3 -14.18 -32.31 15.90
C PRO A 3 -13.38 -31.03 15.66
N LEU A 4 -12.06 -31.15 15.80
CA LEU A 4 -11.07 -30.12 15.51
C LEU A 4 -11.17 -29.72 14.04
N ARG A 5 -11.46 -28.43 13.78
CA ARG A 5 -11.44 -27.86 12.43
C ARG A 5 -10.02 -27.94 11.88
N GLY A 6 -9.96 -28.48 10.67
CA GLY A 6 -8.75 -28.71 9.92
C GLY A 6 -7.88 -27.47 9.76
N THR A 7 -6.58 -27.75 9.74
CA THR A 7 -5.51 -26.89 9.26
C THR A 7 -5.89 -26.26 7.93
N ASN A 8 -6.06 -24.93 7.91
CA ASN A 8 -6.12 -24.15 6.67
C ASN A 8 -4.77 -24.27 5.97
N THR A 9 -4.65 -25.22 5.04
CA THR A 9 -3.61 -25.18 4.02
C THR A 9 -3.89 -23.95 3.16
N CYS A 10 -3.04 -22.94 3.27
CA CYS A 10 -3.03 -21.78 2.40
C CYS A 10 -2.70 -22.26 0.97
N SER A 11 -3.73 -22.56 0.18
CA SER A 11 -3.56 -22.85 -1.24
C SER A 11 -3.25 -21.55 -1.95
N LEU A 12 -2.00 -21.35 -2.35
CA LEU A 12 -1.60 -20.28 -3.25
C LEU A 12 -2.24 -20.54 -4.61
N ASP A 13 -3.38 -19.92 -4.87
CA ASP A 13 -4.12 -20.04 -6.13
C ASP A 13 -3.43 -19.18 -7.22
N PHE A 14 -2.29 -19.66 -7.71
CA PHE A 14 -1.57 -19.01 -8.80
C PHE A 14 -2.26 -19.33 -10.14
N GLN A 15 -2.91 -18.33 -10.75
CA GLN A 15 -3.38 -18.42 -12.14
C GLN A 15 -2.22 -18.21 -13.15
N TYR A 16 -1.14 -18.96 -13.01
CA TYR A 16 -0.11 -19.04 -14.04
C TYR A 16 -0.02 -20.49 -14.50
N ILE A 17 -0.41 -20.74 -15.76
CA ILE A 17 -0.15 -22.03 -16.39
C ILE A 17 1.37 -22.13 -16.55
N ILE A 18 2.03 -22.92 -15.70
CA ILE A 18 3.41 -23.35 -15.95
C ILE A 18 3.35 -24.31 -17.12
N ASN A 19 3.36 -23.77 -18.33
CA ASN A 19 3.35 -24.58 -19.54
C ASN A 19 4.75 -25.18 -19.70
N ARG A 20 4.96 -26.40 -19.17
CA ARG A 20 6.21 -27.17 -19.32
C ARG A 20 6.38 -27.76 -20.74
N GLY A 21 5.52 -27.38 -21.69
CA GLY A 21 5.62 -27.77 -23.10
C GLY A 21 6.47 -26.79 -23.93
N ALA A 22 6.98 -27.26 -25.06
CA ALA A 22 7.97 -26.63 -25.96
C ALA A 22 7.67 -25.20 -26.49
N ARG A 23 6.66 -24.50 -25.98
CA ARG A 23 6.41 -23.08 -26.25
C ARG A 23 7.08 -22.24 -25.18
N ARG A 24 8.28 -21.74 -25.50
CA ARG A 24 8.96 -20.63 -24.80
C ARG A 24 7.93 -19.54 -24.47
N THR A 25 7.50 -19.44 -23.21
CA THR A 25 7.08 -18.14 -22.69
C THR A 25 8.27 -17.22 -22.88
N LEU A 26 8.16 -16.27 -23.80
CA LEU A 26 9.20 -15.27 -24.07
C LEU A 26 9.61 -14.65 -22.74
N ARG A 27 10.83 -14.94 -22.29
CA ARG A 27 11.50 -14.17 -21.25
C ARG A 27 11.61 -12.76 -21.82
N LEU A 28 10.75 -11.85 -21.36
CA LEU A 28 10.69 -10.48 -21.87
C LEU A 28 11.87 -9.64 -21.36
N SER A 29 12.47 -10.03 -20.24
CA SER A 29 13.64 -9.37 -19.66
C SER A 29 14.95 -10.10 -19.97
N SER A 30 16.01 -9.31 -20.13
CA SER A 30 17.41 -9.79 -20.10
C SER A 30 17.65 -10.65 -18.85
N PRO A 31 18.52 -11.67 -18.87
CA PRO A 31 18.83 -12.50 -17.71
C PRO A 31 19.50 -11.67 -16.61
N GLN A 32 18.69 -10.98 -15.81
CA GLN A 32 19.11 -10.21 -14.66
C GLN A 32 18.84 -11.03 -13.41
N ALA A 33 19.85 -11.09 -12.54
CA ALA A 33 19.71 -11.74 -11.24
C ALA A 33 19.00 -10.82 -10.24
N VAL A 34 18.54 -11.38 -9.14
CA VAL A 34 17.95 -10.61 -8.04
C VAL A 34 18.75 -10.87 -6.77
N VAL A 35 19.23 -9.80 -6.16
CA VAL A 35 19.74 -9.81 -4.78
C VAL A 35 18.63 -9.36 -3.86
N LEU A 36 18.19 -10.25 -2.97
CA LEU A 36 17.14 -9.99 -1.99
C LEU A 36 17.75 -9.88 -0.59
N VAL A 37 17.67 -8.69 0.01
CA VAL A 37 18.06 -8.49 1.41
C VAL A 37 16.81 -8.24 2.23
N ILE A 38 16.57 -9.10 3.22
CA ILE A 38 15.42 -9.00 4.11
C ILE A 38 15.89 -8.57 5.49
N PHE A 39 15.65 -7.31 5.84
CA PHE A 39 15.83 -6.84 7.21
C PHE A 39 14.61 -7.19 8.06
N TYR A 40 14.80 -7.74 9.25
CA TYR A 40 13.67 -8.11 10.09
C TYR A 40 13.84 -7.73 11.56
N LEU A 41 12.69 -7.41 12.17
CA LEU A 41 12.54 -7.29 13.62
C LEU A 41 12.59 -8.68 14.23
N ARG A 42 13.35 -8.88 15.32
CA ARG A 42 13.55 -10.22 15.93
C ARG A 42 12.22 -10.96 16.20
N SER A 43 11.19 -10.28 16.67
CA SER A 43 9.88 -10.88 16.94
C SER A 43 9.17 -11.42 15.69
N LEU A 44 9.64 -11.06 14.49
CA LEU A 44 9.06 -11.41 13.19
C LEU A 44 9.98 -12.34 12.38
N SER A 45 10.94 -13.00 13.02
CA SER A 45 11.91 -13.88 12.34
C SER A 45 11.25 -14.98 11.52
N GLU A 46 10.21 -15.63 12.05
CA GLU A 46 9.47 -16.69 11.34
C GLU A 46 8.71 -16.16 10.13
N LEU A 47 8.10 -14.98 10.25
CA LEU A 47 7.45 -14.33 9.11
C LEU A 47 8.48 -13.98 8.03
N ALA A 48 9.61 -13.39 8.41
CA ALA A 48 10.70 -13.07 7.50
C ALA A 48 11.29 -14.32 6.83
N LYS A 49 11.40 -15.43 7.57
CA LYS A 49 11.78 -16.75 7.04
C LYS A 49 10.79 -17.22 5.98
N SER A 50 9.49 -17.19 6.28
CA SER A 50 8.46 -17.64 5.36
C SER A 50 8.44 -16.81 4.08
N ILE A 51 8.52 -15.48 4.18
CA ILE A 51 8.56 -14.60 3.00
C ILE A 51 9.81 -14.88 2.16
N HIS A 52 10.96 -15.05 2.80
CA HIS A 52 12.21 -15.40 2.12
C HIS A 52 12.07 -16.68 1.30
N GLU A 53 11.62 -17.76 1.94
CA GLU A 53 11.45 -19.08 1.30
C GLU A 53 10.45 -19.01 0.16
N GLN A 54 9.31 -18.32 0.34
CA GLN A 54 8.30 -18.18 -0.70
C GLN A 54 8.78 -17.39 -1.92
N ILE A 55 9.45 -16.24 -1.71
CA ILE A 55 9.98 -15.43 -2.81
C ILE A 55 11.06 -16.22 -3.57
N VAL A 56 12.03 -16.79 -2.86
CA VAL A 56 13.13 -17.52 -3.50
C VAL A 56 12.62 -18.76 -4.23
N ALA A 57 11.77 -19.58 -3.59
CA ALA A 57 11.22 -20.78 -4.21
C ALA A 57 10.44 -20.45 -5.48
N LEU A 58 9.58 -19.43 -5.45
CA LEU A 58 8.81 -19.01 -6.62
C LEU A 58 9.73 -18.51 -7.73
N MET A 59 10.68 -17.62 -7.43
CA MET A 59 11.57 -17.05 -8.43
C MET A 59 12.49 -18.11 -9.06
N CYS A 60 13.01 -19.04 -8.26
CA CYS A 60 13.80 -20.18 -8.73
C CYS A 60 12.96 -21.16 -9.57
N ALA A 61 11.67 -21.35 -9.26
CA ALA A 61 10.78 -22.16 -10.09
C ALA A 61 10.58 -21.58 -11.51
N PHE A 62 10.85 -20.29 -11.68
CA PHE A 62 10.89 -19.59 -12.97
C PHE A 62 12.33 -19.41 -13.50
N GLU A 63 13.29 -20.20 -13.01
CA GLU A 63 14.70 -20.21 -13.45
C GLU A 63 15.40 -18.85 -13.32
N MET A 64 15.01 -18.05 -12.33
CA MET A 64 15.73 -16.82 -11.99
C MET A 64 16.90 -17.12 -11.06
N ASN A 65 18.04 -16.49 -11.35
CA ASN A 65 19.17 -16.47 -10.42
C ASN A 65 18.84 -15.48 -9.28
N VAL A 66 18.58 -16.02 -8.10
CA VAL A 66 18.26 -15.23 -6.91
C VAL A 66 19.26 -15.57 -5.82
N VAL A 67 19.89 -14.54 -5.27
CA VAL A 67 20.74 -14.63 -4.09
C VAL A 67 20.05 -13.84 -2.99
N ALA A 68 19.81 -14.47 -1.84
CA ALA A 68 18.98 -13.90 -0.80
C ALA A 68 19.58 -14.07 0.60
N VAL A 69 19.39 -13.06 1.44
CA VAL A 69 19.89 -13.03 2.81
C VAL A 69 18.86 -12.40 3.74
N ARG A 70 18.84 -12.87 4.99
CA ARG A 70 18.01 -12.30 6.06
C ARG A 70 18.91 -11.74 7.15
N CYS A 71 18.69 -10.49 7.53
CA CYS A 71 19.50 -9.77 8.50
C CYS A 71 18.64 -9.21 9.62
N LEU A 72 19.09 -9.34 10.86
CA LEU A 72 18.50 -8.59 11.96
C LEU A 72 18.73 -7.09 11.73
N LEU A 73 17.70 -6.29 11.97
CA LEU A 73 17.69 -4.85 11.66
C LEU A 73 18.85 -4.02 12.28
N HIS A 74 19.46 -4.47 13.36
CA HIS A 74 20.61 -3.79 14.00
C HIS A 74 21.97 -4.37 13.60
N GLN A 75 22.01 -5.58 13.04
CA GLN A 75 23.28 -6.24 12.71
C GLN A 75 23.71 -5.91 11.29
N GLY A 76 22.75 -5.69 10.39
CA GLY A 76 23.06 -5.38 9.00
C GLY A 76 23.70 -6.54 8.25
N LEU A 77 24.45 -6.21 7.20
CA LEU A 77 25.37 -7.10 6.52
C LEU A 77 26.81 -6.66 6.81
N THR A 78 27.67 -7.62 7.09
CA THR A 78 29.11 -7.40 7.10
C THR A 78 29.65 -7.35 5.67
N LEU A 79 30.78 -6.66 5.45
CA LEU A 79 31.44 -6.61 4.14
C LEU A 79 31.75 -8.02 3.59
N LYS A 80 32.07 -8.97 4.49
CA LYS A 80 32.32 -10.36 4.12
C LYS A 80 31.07 -11.03 3.57
N GLU A 81 29.92 -10.82 4.20
CA GLU A 81 28.63 -11.35 3.73
C GLU A 81 28.21 -10.69 2.41
N GLU A 82 28.35 -9.37 2.28
CA GLU A 82 28.09 -8.67 1.01
C GLU A 82 28.93 -9.25 -0.14
N THR A 83 30.23 -9.47 0.11
CA THR A 83 31.14 -10.05 -0.88
C THR A 83 30.76 -11.47 -1.26
N GLU A 84 30.35 -12.28 -0.28
CA GLU A 84 29.95 -13.67 -0.53
C GLU A 84 28.64 -13.75 -1.34
N LEU A 85 27.67 -12.87 -1.06
CA LEU A 85 26.45 -12.76 -1.85
C LEU A 85 26.75 -12.41 -3.31
N LEU A 86 27.64 -11.45 -3.54
CA LEU A 86 28.02 -11.06 -4.90
C LEU A 86 28.81 -12.16 -5.64
N LYS A 87 29.61 -12.96 -4.92
CA LYS A 87 30.29 -14.14 -5.51
C LYS A 87 29.31 -15.20 -5.98
N GLN A 88 28.24 -15.45 -5.23
CA GLN A 88 27.20 -16.43 -5.59
C GLN A 88 26.47 -16.06 -6.88
N LEU A 89 26.36 -14.77 -7.21
CA LEU A 89 25.78 -14.33 -8.49
C LEU A 89 26.63 -14.81 -9.67
N GLY A 90 27.96 -14.79 -9.53
CA GLY A 90 28.92 -15.00 -10.60
C GLY A 90 29.43 -13.68 -11.21
N PRO A 91 30.65 -13.67 -11.77
CA PRO A 91 31.27 -12.46 -12.29
C PRO A 91 30.53 -11.91 -13.51
N GLY A 92 30.36 -10.58 -13.56
CA GLY A 92 29.80 -9.87 -14.72
C GLY A 92 28.27 -9.95 -14.88
N ILE A 93 27.56 -10.59 -13.94
CA ILE A 93 26.11 -10.70 -14.00
C ILE A 93 25.45 -9.39 -13.53
N SER A 94 24.57 -8.84 -14.37
CA SER A 94 23.73 -7.70 -14.00
C SER A 94 22.64 -8.14 -13.03
N TYR A 95 22.38 -7.34 -11.99
CA TYR A 95 21.40 -7.68 -10.97
C TYR A 95 20.56 -6.49 -10.52
N HIS A 96 19.36 -6.81 -10.01
CA HIS A 96 18.53 -5.88 -9.24
C HIS A 96 18.75 -6.12 -7.75
N LEU A 97 18.73 -5.05 -6.96
CA LEU A 97 18.66 -5.11 -5.51
C LEU A 97 17.21 -4.87 -5.06
N ALA A 98 16.67 -5.82 -4.31
CA ALA A 98 15.40 -5.70 -3.60
C ALA A 98 15.67 -5.71 -2.09
N LEU A 99 15.31 -4.63 -1.41
CA LEU A 99 15.27 -4.57 0.04
C LEU A 99 13.85 -4.82 0.50
N LEU A 100 13.67 -5.78 1.39
CA LEU A 100 12.43 -5.97 2.13
C LEU A 100 12.71 -5.70 3.59
N PHE A 101 11.91 -4.85 4.24
CA PHE A 101 11.96 -4.77 5.70
C PHE A 101 10.67 -5.30 6.30
N VAL A 102 10.84 -6.20 7.28
CA VAL A 102 9.80 -6.88 8.03
C VAL A 102 9.81 -6.33 9.45
N THR A 103 9.05 -5.26 9.66
CA THR A 103 8.91 -4.58 10.95
C THR A 103 7.49 -4.08 11.15
N GLU A 104 7.25 -3.42 12.28
CA GLU A 104 6.00 -2.81 12.67
C GLU A 104 6.16 -1.28 12.76
N SER A 105 5.07 -0.55 12.57
CA SER A 105 5.05 0.90 12.76
C SER A 105 4.82 1.25 14.23
N SER A 106 5.52 2.28 14.72
CA SER A 106 5.28 2.79 16.08
C SER A 106 4.12 3.78 16.08
N PRO A 107 3.15 3.72 17.01
CA PRO A 107 2.06 4.71 17.09
C PRO A 107 2.54 6.16 17.21
N GLY A 108 3.76 6.38 17.72
CA GLY A 108 4.38 7.70 17.88
C GLY A 108 5.17 8.21 16.66
N GLY A 109 5.06 7.55 15.50
CA GLY A 109 5.89 7.84 14.33
C GLY A 109 7.10 6.91 14.21
N GLY A 110 7.64 6.71 13.01
CA GLY A 110 8.79 5.81 12.83
C GLY A 110 8.42 4.32 12.80
N TRP A 111 9.46 3.49 12.78
CA TRP A 111 9.35 2.04 12.78
C TRP A 111 10.03 1.44 14.00
N TRP A 112 9.55 0.27 14.40
CA TRP A 112 10.20 -0.52 15.43
C TRP A 112 11.52 -1.09 14.91
N HIS A 113 12.50 -1.13 15.80
CA HIS A 113 13.85 -1.61 15.59
C HIS A 113 14.25 -2.55 16.74
N THR A 114 15.21 -3.44 16.49
CA THR A 114 15.70 -4.35 17.54
C THR A 114 16.89 -3.69 18.21
N SER A 115 16.83 -3.39 19.51
CA SER A 115 17.94 -2.73 20.20
C SER A 115 19.24 -3.55 20.18
N GLU A 116 20.39 -2.88 20.06
CA GLU A 116 21.73 -3.50 20.11
C GLU A 116 22.05 -4.16 21.46
N HIS A 117 21.46 -3.67 22.56
CA HIS A 117 21.68 -4.23 23.89
C HIS A 117 20.85 -5.49 24.07
N GLY A 118 21.51 -6.60 24.43
CA GLY A 118 21.02 -7.99 24.43
C GLY A 118 19.73 -8.33 25.19
N ASN A 119 19.00 -7.35 25.71
CA ASN A 119 17.69 -7.50 26.35
C ASN A 119 16.52 -7.57 25.36
N GLN A 120 16.77 -7.53 24.05
CA GLN A 120 15.77 -7.78 23.00
C GLN A 120 14.59 -6.78 22.99
N HIS A 121 14.76 -5.58 23.53
CA HIS A 121 13.71 -4.59 23.56
C HIS A 121 13.49 -3.95 22.18
N LYS A 122 12.23 -3.65 21.86
CA LYS A 122 11.89 -2.87 20.67
C LYS A 122 12.26 -1.41 20.96
N SER A 123 13.13 -0.83 20.14
CA SER A 123 13.40 0.60 20.13
C SER A 123 12.66 1.26 18.97
N GLN A 124 12.22 2.50 19.16
CA GLN A 124 11.65 3.30 18.08
C GLN A 124 12.77 4.05 17.37
N ILE A 125 12.73 4.10 16.04
CA ILE A 125 13.62 4.90 15.21
C ILE A 125 12.80 5.64 14.16
N SER A 126 13.21 6.86 13.81
CA SER A 126 12.57 7.64 12.75
C SER A 126 12.71 6.95 11.40
N GLU A 127 11.79 7.26 10.49
CA GLU A 127 11.77 6.65 9.15
C GLU A 127 13.03 6.97 8.35
N SER A 128 13.51 8.21 8.41
CA SER A 128 14.72 8.64 7.72
C SER A 128 15.97 7.92 8.23
N SER A 129 16.16 7.84 9.55
CA SER A 129 17.30 7.16 10.16
C SER A 129 17.26 5.65 9.93
N PHE A 130 16.08 5.04 9.95
CA PHE A 130 15.91 3.63 9.61
C PHE A 130 16.35 3.33 8.17
N LEU A 131 15.89 4.14 7.21
CA LEU A 131 16.26 3.96 5.80
C LEU A 131 17.73 4.26 5.55
N GLU A 132 18.31 5.24 6.25
CA GLU A 132 19.73 5.54 6.17
C GLU A 132 20.59 4.36 6.67
N GLN A 133 20.19 3.75 7.79
CA GLN A 133 20.84 2.55 8.31
C GLN A 133 20.72 1.36 7.33
N CYS A 134 19.52 1.11 6.79
CA CYS A 134 19.33 0.06 5.78
C CYS A 134 20.20 0.29 4.53
N ARG A 135 20.31 1.55 4.06
CA ARG A 135 21.16 1.93 2.94
C ARG A 135 22.63 1.71 3.25
N TYR A 136 23.07 2.07 4.45
CA TYR A 136 24.44 1.87 4.89
C TYR A 136 24.82 0.39 4.83
N TYR A 137 23.95 -0.51 5.30
CA TYR A 137 24.19 -1.95 5.31
C TYR A 137 24.23 -2.62 3.94
N VAL A 138 23.76 -1.96 2.88
CA VAL A 138 23.78 -2.51 1.52
C VAL A 138 24.53 -1.62 0.54
N ARG A 139 25.36 -0.71 1.05
CA ARG A 139 26.01 0.32 0.23
C ARG A 139 26.93 -0.26 -0.84
N HIS A 140 27.57 -1.41 -0.59
CA HIS A 140 28.45 -2.01 -1.60
C HIS A 140 27.63 -2.76 -2.64
N ILE A 141 26.63 -3.55 -2.21
CA ILE A 141 25.70 -4.23 -3.14
C ILE A 141 24.92 -3.23 -4.01
N SER A 142 24.42 -2.14 -3.44
CA SER A 142 23.59 -1.16 -4.16
C SER A 142 24.38 -0.35 -5.20
N LYS A 143 25.71 -0.26 -5.08
CA LYS A 143 26.56 0.54 -5.96
C LYS A 143 26.54 0.04 -7.40
N ASP A 144 26.47 -1.27 -7.62
CA ASP A 144 26.56 -1.87 -8.96
C ASP A 144 25.21 -2.43 -9.46
N ALA A 145 24.17 -2.39 -8.63
CA ALA A 145 22.83 -2.80 -8.99
C ALA A 145 22.22 -1.94 -10.11
N VAL A 146 21.47 -2.58 -11.02
CA VAL A 146 20.72 -1.92 -12.11
C VAL A 146 19.57 -1.08 -11.54
N THR A 147 18.85 -1.63 -10.57
CA THR A 147 17.81 -0.91 -9.81
C THR A 147 17.89 -1.30 -8.35
N CYS A 148 17.66 -0.35 -7.44
CA CYS A 148 17.45 -0.64 -6.03
C CYS A 148 16.01 -0.25 -5.64
N ARG A 149 15.25 -1.19 -5.09
CA ARG A 149 13.86 -0.95 -4.65
C ARG A 149 13.66 -1.42 -3.22
N ILE A 150 12.85 -0.70 -2.46
CA ILE A 150 12.51 -0.99 -1.07
C ILE A 150 11.03 -1.34 -0.99
N PHE A 151 10.73 -2.43 -0.30
CA PHE A 151 9.38 -2.89 0.03
C PHE A 151 9.29 -2.95 1.56
N GLY A 152 8.29 -2.32 2.14
CA GLY A 152 8.00 -2.44 3.57
C GLY A 152 6.76 -3.30 3.81
N THR A 153 6.77 -4.07 4.90
CA THR A 153 5.56 -4.70 5.44
C THR A 153 4.91 -3.88 6.56
N ALA A 154 5.57 -2.82 7.02
CA ALA A 154 5.05 -1.91 8.05
C ALA A 154 4.21 -0.79 7.41
N CYS A 155 3.21 -0.29 8.13
CA CYS A 155 2.33 0.74 7.58
C CYS A 155 3.01 2.12 7.47
N GLY A 156 2.75 2.83 6.37
CA GLY A 156 3.20 4.19 6.12
C GLY A 156 2.31 5.27 6.74
N MET A 157 1.45 4.94 7.71
CA MET A 157 0.54 5.92 8.33
C MET A 157 1.29 7.03 9.08
N ASN A 158 2.45 6.71 9.63
CA ASN A 158 3.32 7.67 10.31
C ASN A 158 3.95 8.71 9.37
N LEU A 159 3.82 8.50 8.06
CA LEU A 159 4.31 9.41 7.02
C LEU A 159 3.40 10.61 6.80
N GLN A 160 2.34 10.76 7.60
CA GLN A 160 1.49 11.95 7.63
C GLN A 160 2.15 13.15 8.32
N GLY A 161 3.29 12.95 9.00
CA GLY A 161 4.09 14.05 9.52
C GLY A 161 4.49 15.01 8.39
N PRO A 162 4.43 16.34 8.61
CA PRO A 162 4.60 17.34 7.55
C PRO A 162 5.98 17.31 6.88
N THR A 163 7.00 16.74 7.54
CA THR A 163 8.35 16.59 6.97
C THR A 163 8.70 15.16 6.59
N THR A 164 7.98 14.14 7.08
CA THR A 164 8.44 12.74 7.01
C THR A 164 8.68 12.26 5.58
N ILE A 165 7.74 12.51 4.65
CA ILE A 165 7.91 12.15 3.23
C ILE A 165 9.10 12.89 2.62
N GLN A 166 9.29 14.16 2.97
CA GLN A 166 10.41 14.96 2.47
C GLN A 166 11.74 14.41 3.01
N ASP A 167 11.81 14.05 4.28
CA ASP A 167 13.00 13.50 4.92
C ASP A 167 13.38 12.15 4.32
N ILE A 168 12.39 11.31 4.01
CA ILE A 168 12.59 10.07 3.25
C ILE A 168 13.13 10.37 1.85
N CYS A 169 12.49 11.28 1.10
CA CYS A 169 12.95 11.64 -0.25
C CYS A 169 14.40 12.15 -0.23
N SER A 170 14.72 13.04 0.71
CA SER A 170 16.07 13.60 0.89
C SER A 170 17.08 12.52 1.29
N CYS A 171 16.69 11.56 2.13
CA CYS A 171 17.54 10.41 2.46
C CYS A 171 17.84 9.56 1.21
N LEU A 172 16.85 9.34 0.33
CA LEU A 172 17.03 8.51 -0.86
C LEU A 172 17.75 9.22 -2.03
N ILE A 173 17.65 10.56 -2.14
CA ILE A 173 18.40 11.38 -3.13
C ILE A 173 19.75 11.77 -2.50
N PRO A 174 20.81 10.96 -2.71
CA PRO A 174 21.41 10.88 -4.05
C PRO A 174 21.76 9.43 -4.47
N THR A 175 20.98 8.44 -4.07
CA THR A 175 21.34 7.03 -4.24
C THR A 175 20.75 6.39 -5.49
N ARG A 176 21.08 5.10 -5.71
CA ARG A 176 20.44 4.26 -6.73
C ARG A 176 19.06 3.72 -6.34
N PHE A 177 18.55 4.06 -5.15
CA PHE A 177 17.20 3.68 -4.75
C PHE A 177 16.16 4.43 -5.59
N LEU A 178 15.39 3.67 -6.35
CA LEU A 178 14.38 4.20 -7.28
C LEU A 178 13.00 4.22 -6.65
N SER A 179 12.73 3.35 -5.68
CA SER A 179 11.37 3.15 -5.19
C SER A 179 11.32 2.72 -3.73
N LEU A 180 10.32 3.19 -3.02
CA LEU A 180 9.85 2.70 -1.73
C LEU A 180 8.33 2.45 -1.81
N VAL A 181 7.89 1.23 -1.51
CA VAL A 181 6.49 0.84 -1.49
C VAL A 181 6.08 0.42 -0.09
N LEU A 182 5.02 1.03 0.44
CA LEU A 182 4.52 0.79 1.80
C LEU A 182 3.01 0.57 1.83
N PRO A 183 2.48 -0.37 2.62
CA PRO A 183 1.06 -0.44 2.91
C PRO A 183 0.61 0.77 3.75
N THR A 184 -0.64 1.21 3.66
CA THR A 184 -1.13 2.44 4.33
C THR A 184 -2.15 2.22 5.45
N ALA A 185 -2.32 1.00 5.97
CA ALA A 185 -3.33 0.70 7.01
C ALA A 185 -2.77 0.73 8.43
N THR A 186 -3.49 1.37 9.38
CA THR A 186 -3.15 1.35 10.82
C THR A 186 -3.35 -0.02 11.47
N ASN A 187 -4.30 -0.79 10.98
CA ASN A 187 -4.65 -2.14 11.45
C ASN A 187 -4.07 -3.25 10.57
N LEU A 188 -2.98 -2.95 9.85
CA LEU A 188 -2.34 -3.92 8.97
C LEU A 188 -1.87 -5.14 9.77
N MET A 189 -2.50 -6.30 9.51
CA MET A 189 -1.92 -7.58 9.86
C MET A 189 -0.93 -7.95 8.76
N MET A 190 0.35 -8.13 9.12
CA MET A 190 1.38 -8.43 8.11
C MET A 190 1.11 -9.74 7.35
N SER A 191 0.39 -10.69 7.96
CA SER A 191 -0.08 -11.91 7.29
C SER A 191 -0.95 -11.62 6.07
N ASP A 192 -1.78 -10.58 6.14
CA ASP A 192 -2.77 -10.25 5.11
C ASP A 192 -2.13 -9.53 3.92
N TYR A 193 -0.87 -9.09 4.06
CA TYR A 193 -0.14 -8.38 3.01
C TYR A 193 1.06 -9.18 2.51
N SER A 194 1.82 -9.83 3.39
CA SER A 194 3.08 -10.48 3.02
C SER A 194 2.95 -11.56 1.94
N HIS A 195 1.79 -12.23 1.85
CA HIS A 195 1.55 -13.28 0.85
C HIS A 195 1.51 -12.77 -0.59
N ILE A 196 1.33 -11.47 -0.82
CA ILE A 196 1.32 -10.89 -2.17
C ILE A 196 2.73 -10.62 -2.70
N LEU A 197 3.74 -10.59 -1.83
CA LEU A 197 5.11 -10.21 -2.19
C LEU A 197 5.74 -11.16 -3.23
N PRO A 198 5.62 -12.50 -3.13
CA PRO A 198 6.17 -13.40 -4.15
C PRO A 198 5.67 -13.08 -5.56
N GLU A 199 4.36 -12.86 -5.74
CA GLU A 199 3.79 -12.55 -7.05
C GLU A 199 4.20 -11.15 -7.54
N ILE A 200 4.33 -10.16 -6.64
CA ILE A 200 4.87 -8.84 -7.00
C ILE A 200 6.30 -8.96 -7.53
N PHE A 201 7.16 -9.74 -6.84
CA PHE A 201 8.55 -9.95 -7.24
C PHE A 201 8.64 -10.63 -8.61
N LEU A 202 7.82 -11.66 -8.83
CA LEU A 202 7.75 -12.34 -10.12
C LEU A 202 7.34 -11.38 -11.25
N ASN A 203 6.28 -10.59 -11.06
CA ASN A 203 5.86 -9.58 -12.04
C ASN A 203 6.95 -8.57 -12.37
N ILE A 204 7.66 -8.08 -11.37
CA ILE A 204 8.68 -7.05 -11.56
C ILE A 204 9.92 -7.61 -12.24
N TYR A 205 10.47 -8.71 -11.71
CA TYR A 205 11.83 -9.14 -12.05
C TYR A 205 11.84 -10.24 -13.12
N TYR A 206 10.85 -11.13 -13.16
CA TYR A 206 10.73 -12.12 -14.23
C TYR A 206 10.06 -11.54 -15.47
N PHE A 207 8.90 -10.92 -15.29
CA PHE A 207 8.11 -10.38 -16.41
C PHE A 207 8.55 -8.97 -16.84
N GLY A 208 9.40 -8.29 -16.08
CA GLY A 208 9.83 -6.91 -16.38
C GLY A 208 8.69 -5.90 -16.27
N SER A 209 7.62 -6.22 -15.55
CA SER A 209 6.43 -5.35 -15.47
C SER A 209 6.70 -4.10 -14.62
N PRO A 210 6.13 -2.93 -14.97
CA PRO A 210 6.29 -1.70 -14.20
C PRO A 210 5.84 -1.87 -12.75
N LEU A 211 6.61 -1.32 -11.79
CA LEU A 211 6.38 -1.46 -10.35
C LEU A 211 4.93 -1.19 -9.95
N ARG A 212 4.41 0.00 -10.31
CA ARG A 212 3.07 0.43 -9.96
C ARG A 212 1.99 -0.48 -10.56
N SER A 213 2.18 -0.94 -11.80
CA SER A 213 1.23 -1.86 -12.45
C SER A 213 1.20 -3.21 -11.75
N SER A 214 2.38 -3.77 -11.45
CA SER A 214 2.55 -5.04 -10.73
C SER A 214 1.91 -4.98 -9.34
N CYS A 215 2.25 -3.96 -8.55
CA CYS A 215 1.67 -3.78 -7.22
C CYS A 215 0.16 -3.61 -7.29
N ASN A 216 -0.37 -2.72 -8.13
CA ASN A 216 -1.81 -2.48 -8.26
C ASN A 216 -2.58 -3.74 -8.70
N ARG A 217 -2.00 -4.54 -9.59
CA ARG A 217 -2.60 -5.80 -10.04
C ARG A 217 -2.68 -6.82 -8.93
N VAL A 218 -1.55 -7.12 -8.27
CA VAL A 218 -1.50 -8.20 -7.28
C VAL A 218 -2.26 -7.81 -6.02
N TRP A 219 -2.00 -6.62 -5.48
CA TRP A 219 -2.74 -6.09 -4.32
C TRP A 219 -4.23 -5.94 -4.65
N GLY A 220 -4.57 -5.42 -5.83
CA GLY A 220 -5.95 -5.24 -6.27
C GLY A 220 -6.76 -6.53 -6.42
N ARG A 221 -6.12 -7.67 -6.73
CA ARG A 221 -6.79 -8.98 -6.86
C ARG A 221 -6.88 -9.72 -5.52
N SER A 222 -5.96 -9.50 -4.59
CA SER A 222 -5.99 -10.10 -3.25
C SER A 222 -7.02 -9.41 -2.36
N VAL A 223 -8.09 -10.12 -1.98
CA VAL A 223 -9.16 -9.57 -1.12
C VAL A 223 -8.58 -9.24 0.25
N ASP A 224 -7.84 -10.17 0.83
CA ASP A 224 -7.22 -10.04 2.16
C ASP A 224 -6.27 -8.84 2.20
N ALA A 225 -5.42 -8.70 1.19
CA ALA A 225 -4.49 -7.58 1.15
C ALA A 225 -5.22 -6.24 1.02
N ARG A 226 -6.22 -6.12 0.14
CA ARG A 226 -6.87 -4.81 -0.11
C ARG A 226 -7.95 -4.43 0.88
N TYR A 227 -8.49 -5.37 1.66
CA TYR A 227 -9.70 -5.14 2.45
C TYR A 227 -9.54 -3.94 3.40
N HIS A 228 -8.38 -3.82 4.03
CA HIS A 228 -8.06 -2.69 4.92
C HIS A 228 -6.87 -1.83 4.47
N THR A 229 -6.10 -2.25 3.48
CA THR A 229 -4.88 -1.54 3.09
C THR A 229 -5.05 -0.66 1.87
N GLY A 230 -4.10 0.25 1.72
CA GLY A 230 -3.75 0.89 0.46
C GLY A 230 -2.23 0.80 0.28
N LEU A 231 -1.72 1.42 -0.77
CA LEU A 231 -0.29 1.46 -1.08
C LEU A 231 0.18 2.91 -1.20
N LEU A 232 1.31 3.21 -0.58
CA LEU A 232 2.08 4.43 -0.81
C LEU A 232 3.27 4.08 -1.69
N PHE A 233 3.41 4.81 -2.79
CA PHE A 233 4.56 4.77 -3.67
C PHE A 233 5.36 6.05 -3.51
N ILE A 234 6.65 5.91 -3.25
CA ILE A 234 7.66 6.96 -3.43
C ILE A 234 8.58 6.43 -4.52
N ASP A 235 8.40 6.90 -5.75
CA ASP A 235 9.02 6.30 -6.96
C ASP A 235 9.60 7.34 -7.90
N ARG A 236 10.62 6.97 -8.68
CA ARG A 236 11.23 7.80 -9.74
C ARG A 236 11.80 6.91 -10.84
N ALA A 237 11.87 7.43 -12.07
CA ALA A 237 12.36 6.63 -13.19
C ALA A 237 13.88 6.44 -13.16
N THR A 238 14.62 7.49 -12.77
CA THR A 238 16.09 7.50 -12.74
C THR A 238 16.64 8.06 -11.43
N PRO A 239 17.90 7.74 -11.05
CA PRO A 239 18.54 8.28 -9.84
C PRO A 239 18.70 9.81 -9.81
N GLN A 240 18.58 10.49 -10.96
CA GLN A 240 18.72 11.93 -11.10
C GLN A 240 17.38 12.67 -10.95
N GLU A 241 16.27 11.95 -11.10
CA GLU A 241 14.95 12.53 -11.00
C GLU A 241 14.48 12.67 -9.54
N GLN A 242 13.54 13.60 -9.35
CA GLN A 242 12.83 13.73 -8.10
C GLN A 242 11.83 12.59 -7.93
N PHE A 243 11.62 12.18 -6.68
CA PHE A 243 10.54 11.26 -6.35
C PHE A 243 9.16 11.86 -6.65
N LEU A 244 8.28 11.01 -7.15
CA LEU A 244 6.85 11.18 -7.20
C LEU A 244 6.25 10.35 -6.07
N VAL A 245 5.35 10.97 -5.31
CA VAL A 245 4.71 10.32 -4.16
C VAL A 245 3.22 10.21 -4.44
N THR A 246 2.73 8.97 -4.50
CA THR A 246 1.32 8.68 -4.78
C THR A 246 0.78 7.69 -3.76
N LYS A 247 -0.39 7.99 -3.23
CA LYS A 247 -1.16 7.11 -2.35
C LYS A 247 -2.33 6.51 -3.13
N ILE A 248 -2.51 5.20 -3.01
CA ILE A 248 -3.57 4.43 -3.64
C ILE A 248 -4.37 3.74 -2.54
N LEU A 249 -5.70 3.89 -2.55
CA LEU A 249 -6.60 3.30 -1.56
C LEU A 249 -7.66 2.45 -2.25
N HIS A 250 -7.99 1.29 -1.69
CA HIS A 250 -9.14 0.51 -2.13
C HIS A 250 -10.42 1.29 -1.76
N ALA A 251 -11.25 1.60 -2.76
CA ALA A 251 -12.33 2.57 -2.61
C ALA A 251 -13.70 2.11 -3.16
N PRO A 252 -14.14 0.86 -2.94
CA PRO A 252 -15.44 0.40 -3.42
C PRO A 252 -16.59 1.19 -2.77
N PRO A 253 -17.55 1.71 -3.57
CA PRO A 253 -18.66 2.51 -3.07
C PRO A 253 -19.53 1.76 -2.05
N GLN A 254 -19.52 0.43 -2.06
CA GLN A 254 -20.39 -0.38 -1.22
C GLN A 254 -19.98 -0.37 0.26
N HIS A 255 -18.72 -0.10 0.56
CA HIS A 255 -18.20 -0.19 1.93
C HIS A 255 -17.09 0.81 2.26
N ARG A 256 -16.41 1.39 1.26
CA ARG A 256 -15.33 2.36 1.44
C ARG A 256 -15.37 3.48 0.40
N PRO A 257 -16.39 4.37 0.44
CA PRO A 257 -16.53 5.42 -0.55
C PRO A 257 -15.29 6.32 -0.53
N TYR A 258 -14.64 6.51 -1.68
CA TYR A 258 -13.38 7.25 -1.79
C TYR A 258 -12.25 6.77 -0.83
N GLY A 259 -12.28 5.51 -0.40
CA GLY A 259 -11.28 4.91 0.51
C GLY A 259 -11.57 5.11 2.00
N LEU A 260 -12.67 5.79 2.34
CA LEU A 260 -13.06 6.10 3.73
C LEU A 260 -13.56 4.86 4.46
N THR A 261 -13.13 4.66 5.69
CA THR A 261 -13.69 3.61 6.55
C THR A 261 -15.00 4.11 7.14
N LEU A 262 -16.09 3.39 6.88
CA LEU A 262 -17.39 3.71 7.48
C LEU A 262 -17.40 3.33 8.97
N PRO A 263 -18.15 4.06 9.82
CA PRO A 263 -18.33 3.68 11.21
C PRO A 263 -18.96 2.30 11.32
N ASP A 264 -18.66 1.56 12.39
CA ASP A 264 -19.30 0.26 12.62
C ASP A 264 -20.82 0.42 12.77
N CYS A 265 -21.58 -0.34 11.99
CA CYS A 265 -23.04 -0.21 11.94
C CYS A 265 -23.67 -0.55 13.30
N SER A 266 -23.11 -1.52 14.04
CA SER A 266 -23.63 -1.93 15.35
C SER A 266 -23.52 -0.83 16.39
N SER A 267 -22.39 -0.10 16.40
CA SER A 267 -22.20 1.05 17.28
C SER A 267 -23.16 2.22 17.02
N ILE A 268 -23.68 2.36 15.79
CA ILE A 268 -24.56 3.45 15.39
C ILE A 268 -26.05 3.10 15.58
N CYS A 269 -26.47 1.89 15.18
CA CYS A 269 -27.88 1.51 15.23
C CYS A 269 -28.33 0.92 16.58
N GLY A 270 -27.39 0.62 17.49
CA GLY A 270 -27.68 0.08 18.82
C GLY A 270 -28.24 -1.35 18.84
N CYS A 271 -28.31 -2.02 17.68
CA CYS A 271 -28.82 -3.38 17.59
C CYS A 271 -27.75 -4.38 18.05
N THR A 272 -28.03 -5.08 19.14
CA THR A 272 -27.16 -6.13 19.69
C THR A 272 -27.42 -7.51 19.07
N SER A 273 -28.58 -7.71 18.44
CA SER A 273 -28.94 -8.93 17.73
C SER A 273 -28.61 -8.84 16.24
N GLY A 274 -27.99 -9.90 15.70
CA GLY A 274 -27.89 -10.11 14.25
C GLY A 274 -26.74 -9.42 13.50
N GLN A 275 -25.72 -8.88 14.18
CA GLN A 275 -24.55 -8.20 13.58
C GLN A 275 -24.95 -7.24 12.43
N PRO A 276 -25.54 -6.08 12.75
CA PRO A 276 -26.01 -5.15 11.74
C PRO A 276 -24.89 -4.69 10.80
N LYS A 277 -25.21 -4.51 9.52
CA LYS A 277 -24.26 -4.09 8.48
C LYS A 277 -24.82 -2.96 7.63
N TRP A 278 -23.94 -2.12 7.10
CA TRP A 278 -24.32 -1.12 6.11
C TRP A 278 -24.63 -1.78 4.76
N THR A 279 -25.77 -1.40 4.18
CA THR A 279 -26.17 -1.78 2.83
C THR A 279 -26.17 -0.53 1.95
N TYR A 280 -25.26 -0.46 0.99
CA TYR A 280 -25.22 0.62 0.01
C TYR A 280 -26.51 0.66 -0.82
N LYS A 281 -27.06 1.86 -1.01
CA LYS A 281 -28.26 2.08 -1.81
C LYS A 281 -27.96 2.79 -3.11
N THR A 282 -27.31 3.93 -3.03
CA THR A 282 -27.10 4.78 -4.19
C THR A 282 -26.02 5.82 -3.91
N GLU A 283 -25.48 6.37 -4.98
CA GLU A 283 -24.58 7.50 -5.00
C GLU A 283 -25.26 8.62 -5.80
N LYS A 284 -25.09 9.85 -5.32
CA LYS A 284 -25.61 11.03 -5.98
C LYS A 284 -24.53 12.09 -6.03
N GLN A 285 -24.28 12.62 -7.23
CA GLN A 285 -23.43 13.78 -7.38
C GLN A 285 -24.22 15.04 -7.00
N HIS A 286 -23.63 15.88 -6.15
CA HIS A 286 -24.18 17.18 -5.79
C HIS A 286 -23.08 18.24 -5.93
N ARG A 287 -23.12 18.99 -7.04
CA ARG A 287 -22.07 19.94 -7.42
C ARG A 287 -20.71 19.23 -7.55
N LYS A 288 -19.72 19.65 -6.75
CA LYS A 288 -18.37 19.07 -6.68
C LYS A 288 -18.24 17.99 -5.59
N GLU A 289 -19.35 17.54 -4.99
CA GLU A 289 -19.36 16.49 -3.97
C GLU A 289 -20.08 15.23 -4.45
N PHE A 290 -19.69 14.10 -3.88
CA PHE A 290 -20.36 12.81 -4.06
C PHE A 290 -21.01 12.39 -2.74
N ILE A 291 -22.30 12.09 -2.77
CA ILE A 291 -23.08 11.68 -1.61
C ILE A 291 -23.45 10.21 -1.75
N TYR A 292 -22.92 9.41 -0.83
CA TYR A 292 -23.17 7.97 -0.73
C TYR A 292 -24.21 7.70 0.34
N ILE A 293 -25.21 6.88 0.01
CA ILE A 293 -26.32 6.56 0.92
C ILE A 293 -26.27 5.07 1.26
N TYR A 294 -26.28 4.78 2.55
CA TYR A 294 -26.30 3.44 3.13
C TYR A 294 -27.49 3.32 4.08
N ILE A 295 -28.05 2.11 4.19
CA ILE A 295 -29.10 1.78 5.14
C ILE A 295 -28.61 0.61 5.99
N SER A 296 -28.85 0.64 7.29
CA SER A 296 -28.52 -0.49 8.16
C SER A 296 -29.36 -1.72 7.78
N SER A 297 -28.81 -2.92 7.95
CA SER A 297 -29.55 -4.16 7.70
C SER A 297 -30.78 -4.32 8.61
N CYS A 298 -30.74 -3.75 9.81
CA CYS A 298 -31.89 -3.65 10.72
C CYS A 298 -32.90 -2.56 10.33
N ARG A 299 -32.60 -1.73 9.31
CA ARG A 299 -33.42 -0.63 8.79
C ARG A 299 -33.78 0.48 9.80
N HIS A 300 -33.16 0.48 10.97
CA HIS A 300 -33.38 1.52 11.97
C HIS A 300 -32.68 2.84 11.64
N VAL A 301 -31.61 2.82 10.85
CA VAL A 301 -30.83 4.02 10.54
C VAL A 301 -30.33 4.04 9.10
N ASP A 302 -30.20 5.25 8.57
CA ASP A 302 -29.56 5.58 7.31
C ASP A 302 -28.28 6.36 7.58
N LEU A 303 -27.22 6.06 6.84
CA LEU A 303 -25.96 6.80 6.84
C LEU A 303 -25.76 7.46 5.48
N ARG A 304 -25.57 8.78 5.49
CA ARG A 304 -25.20 9.56 4.30
C ARG A 304 -23.78 10.08 4.46
N VAL A 305 -22.94 9.85 3.47
CA VAL A 305 -21.53 10.27 3.46
C VAL A 305 -21.31 11.18 2.26
N ALA A 306 -21.11 12.46 2.51
CA ALA A 306 -20.69 13.43 1.50
C ALA A 306 -19.16 13.51 1.46
N VAL A 307 -18.60 13.44 0.25
CA VAL A 307 -17.16 13.51 0.00
C VAL A 307 -16.87 14.59 -1.04
N TYR A 308 -16.02 15.55 -0.68
CA TYR A 308 -15.39 16.45 -1.64
C TYR A 308 -14.06 15.82 -2.09
N PRO A 309 -13.95 15.34 -3.34
CA PRO A 309 -12.81 14.53 -3.76
C PRO A 309 -11.51 15.34 -3.91
N SER A 310 -11.60 16.66 -4.12
CA SER A 310 -10.44 17.50 -4.43
C SER A 310 -9.65 16.92 -5.62
N ARG A 311 -8.34 16.62 -5.43
CA ARG A 311 -7.46 16.02 -6.43
C ARG A 311 -7.54 14.50 -6.51
N ARG A 312 -8.34 13.83 -5.68
CA ARG A 312 -8.48 12.36 -5.71
C ARG A 312 -9.16 11.91 -6.99
N ARG A 313 -8.55 10.94 -7.65
CA ARG A 313 -9.07 10.34 -8.88
C ARG A 313 -9.56 8.94 -8.59
N ILE A 314 -10.79 8.63 -9.00
CA ILE A 314 -11.28 7.26 -9.02
C ILE A 314 -10.72 6.56 -10.25
N VAL A 315 -10.15 5.38 -10.04
CA VAL A 315 -9.58 4.55 -11.09
C VAL A 315 -10.14 3.15 -10.96
N GLU A 316 -10.71 2.61 -12.04
CA GLU A 316 -11.18 1.23 -12.09
C GLU A 316 -10.18 0.38 -12.86
N ARG A 317 -9.57 -0.59 -12.18
CA ARG A 317 -8.61 -1.53 -12.80
C ARG A 317 -8.74 -2.88 -12.13
N PHE A 318 -8.48 -3.95 -12.89
CA PHE A 318 -8.46 -5.32 -12.36
C PHE A 318 -9.77 -5.74 -11.67
N GLY A 319 -10.91 -5.22 -12.13
CA GLY A 319 -12.23 -5.53 -11.55
C GLY A 319 -12.49 -4.89 -10.19
N THR A 320 -11.70 -3.90 -9.79
CA THR A 320 -11.84 -3.20 -8.51
C THR A 320 -11.68 -1.68 -8.69
N GLN A 321 -12.27 -0.93 -7.78
CA GLN A 321 -12.22 0.53 -7.76
C GLN A 321 -11.19 1.01 -6.74
N PHE A 322 -10.34 1.93 -7.18
CA PHE A 322 -9.31 2.57 -6.37
C PHE A 322 -9.47 4.07 -6.38
N VAL A 323 -8.92 4.70 -5.35
CA VAL A 323 -8.65 6.13 -5.35
C VAL A 323 -7.16 6.36 -5.38
N GLU A 324 -6.72 7.23 -6.27
CA GLU A 324 -5.34 7.69 -6.35
C GLU A 324 -5.25 9.16 -5.92
N GLU A 325 -4.22 9.45 -5.12
CA GLU A 325 -3.93 10.79 -4.62
C GLU A 325 -2.43 11.06 -4.70
N ASP A 326 -2.04 12.07 -5.48
CA ASP A 326 -0.65 12.51 -5.58
C ASP A 326 -0.35 13.52 -4.46
N TRP A 327 0.84 13.40 -3.89
CA TRP A 327 1.34 14.31 -2.86
C TRP A 327 1.67 15.68 -3.45
N ASP A 328 1.25 16.75 -2.79
CA ASP A 328 1.60 18.11 -3.19
C ASP A 328 3.02 18.43 -2.72
N LYS A 329 3.94 18.56 -3.68
CA LYS A 329 5.35 18.89 -3.41
C LYS A 329 5.53 20.29 -2.82
N GLU A 330 4.72 21.26 -3.23
CA GLU A 330 4.83 22.64 -2.78
C GLU A 330 4.29 22.78 -1.36
N LYS A 331 3.14 22.18 -1.09
CA LYS A 331 2.48 22.24 0.23
C LYS A 331 2.98 21.17 1.21
N ARG A 332 3.81 20.24 0.73
CA ARG A 332 4.37 19.10 1.47
C ARG A 332 3.34 18.20 2.14
N GLN A 333 2.18 18.01 1.52
CA GLN A 333 1.09 17.23 2.11
C GLN A 333 0.19 16.58 1.05
N PHE A 334 -0.56 15.57 1.46
CA PHE A 334 -1.73 15.11 0.71
C PHE A 334 -2.84 16.18 0.80
N HIS A 335 -3.59 16.36 -0.28
CA HIS A 335 -4.63 17.40 -0.31
C HIS A 335 -5.87 16.99 0.48
N PHE A 336 -6.18 15.70 0.50
CA PHE A 336 -7.40 15.21 1.09
C PHE A 336 -7.27 15.11 2.60
N ASP A 337 -8.07 15.92 3.27
CA ASP A 337 -8.18 16.01 4.71
C ASP A 337 -9.60 15.61 5.12
N GLU A 338 -9.73 14.47 5.79
CA GLU A 338 -11.02 13.90 6.17
C GLU A 338 -11.91 14.87 6.97
N PRO A 339 -11.42 15.55 8.03
CA PRO A 339 -12.17 16.54 8.80
C PRO A 339 -12.86 17.63 7.98
N THR A 340 -12.23 18.11 6.90
CA THR A 340 -12.79 19.21 6.09
C THR A 340 -13.50 18.73 4.82
N MET A 341 -13.11 17.57 4.28
CA MET A 341 -13.60 17.04 3.00
C MET A 341 -14.66 15.95 3.13
N VAL A 342 -14.95 15.47 4.34
CA VAL A 342 -15.95 14.45 4.60
C VAL A 342 -17.01 14.97 5.55
N ARG A 343 -18.28 14.66 5.27
CA ARG A 343 -19.38 14.87 6.20
C ARG A 343 -20.24 13.62 6.24
N MET A 344 -20.40 13.05 7.44
CA MET A 344 -21.31 11.93 7.69
C MET A 344 -22.54 12.41 8.43
N LEU A 345 -23.72 11.88 8.07
CA LEU A 345 -24.99 12.22 8.70
C LEU A 345 -25.78 10.92 8.91
N VAL A 346 -26.16 10.65 10.16
CA VAL A 346 -26.97 9.50 10.56
C VAL A 346 -28.42 9.95 10.77
N GLN A 347 -29.38 9.20 10.25
CA GLN A 347 -30.81 9.51 10.36
C GLN A 347 -31.61 8.26 10.73
N PRO A 348 -32.80 8.39 11.34
CA PRO A 348 -33.72 7.27 11.51
C PRO A 348 -34.19 6.72 10.15
N GLY A 349 -34.16 5.39 9.99
CA GLY A 349 -34.46 4.70 8.72
C GLY A 349 -35.95 4.64 8.34
N HIS A 350 -36.84 5.03 9.25
CA HIS A 350 -38.28 5.09 9.04
C HIS A 350 -38.88 6.28 9.81
N THR A 351 -38.98 7.46 9.20
CA THR A 351 -39.98 8.52 9.53
C THR A 351 -39.73 9.87 8.84
N ALA A 352 -38.53 10.18 8.37
CA ALA A 352 -38.35 11.41 7.60
C ALA A 352 -38.80 11.16 6.16
N ALA A 353 -39.66 12.03 5.62
CA ALA A 353 -39.88 12.15 4.18
C ALA A 353 -38.53 12.02 3.47
N PRO A 354 -38.45 11.42 2.25
CA PRO A 354 -37.21 11.43 1.52
C PRO A 354 -36.72 12.86 1.50
N LEU A 355 -35.59 13.12 2.17
CA LEU A 355 -34.82 14.32 1.92
C LEU A 355 -34.49 14.25 0.44
N THR A 356 -35.39 14.83 -0.36
CA THR A 356 -35.06 15.29 -1.68
C THR A 356 -33.79 16.09 -1.47
N LEU A 357 -32.79 15.95 -2.34
CA LEU A 357 -31.60 16.80 -2.28
C LEU A 357 -31.91 18.31 -2.39
N LYS A 358 -33.19 18.70 -2.37
CA LYS A 358 -33.72 20.05 -2.33
C LYS A 358 -33.53 20.77 -0.99
N GLU A 359 -33.05 20.13 0.09
CA GLU A 359 -32.83 20.83 1.38
C GLU A 359 -31.41 21.38 1.60
N SER A 360 -30.53 21.36 0.60
CA SER A 360 -29.41 22.32 0.60
C SER A 360 -28.94 22.66 -0.80
N ASP A 361 -29.19 23.88 -1.26
CA ASP A 361 -28.45 24.51 -2.37
C ASP A 361 -26.95 24.73 -2.04
N LYS A 362 -26.43 24.11 -0.99
CA LYS A 362 -25.06 24.32 -0.50
C LYS A 362 -24.38 22.97 -0.35
N PRO A 363 -23.08 22.87 -0.71
CA PRO A 363 -22.28 21.70 -0.40
C PRO A 363 -22.29 21.37 1.10
N TRP A 364 -22.17 20.10 1.46
CA TRP A 364 -22.24 19.61 2.84
C TRP A 364 -20.91 19.76 3.58
N THR A 365 -19.81 19.51 2.87
CA THR A 365 -18.46 19.51 3.44
C THR A 365 -17.95 20.94 3.64
N ILE A 366 -16.95 21.12 4.50
CA ILE A 366 -16.34 22.44 4.70
C ILE A 366 -15.60 22.85 3.42
N ALA A 367 -14.85 21.91 2.83
CA ALA A 367 -14.10 22.12 1.59
C ALA A 367 -15.03 22.46 0.41
N GLY A 368 -16.13 21.72 0.24
CA GLY A 368 -17.13 22.00 -0.80
C GLY A 368 -17.73 23.40 -0.64
N ARG A 369 -18.07 23.80 0.59
CA ARG A 369 -18.59 25.16 0.87
C ARG A 369 -17.57 26.26 0.58
N ARG A 370 -16.28 26.02 0.83
CA ARG A 370 -15.20 26.96 0.48
C ARG A 370 -15.01 27.06 -1.03
N ALA A 371 -14.99 25.93 -1.73
CA ALA A 371 -14.85 25.87 -3.19
C ALA A 371 -16.02 26.55 -3.92
N ALA A 372 -17.24 26.46 -3.38
CA ALA A 372 -18.40 27.15 -3.95
C ALA A 372 -18.39 28.68 -3.76
N LYS A 373 -17.53 29.22 -2.89
CA LYS A 373 -17.35 30.67 -2.66
C LYS A 373 -16.24 31.28 -3.51
N GLN A 374 -15.41 30.47 -4.17
CA GLN A 374 -14.33 30.95 -5.03
C GLN A 374 -14.85 31.05 -6.49
N PRO A 375 -14.70 32.20 -7.17
CA PRO A 375 -15.07 32.34 -8.58
C PRO A 375 -14.20 31.41 -9.47
N GLU A 376 -14.79 30.87 -10.54
CA GLU A 376 -14.23 29.82 -11.41
C GLU A 376 -12.96 30.19 -12.21
N SER A 377 -12.31 31.32 -11.91
CA SER A 377 -11.04 31.71 -12.52
C SER A 377 -9.87 31.00 -11.85
N GLN A 378 -9.75 29.68 -12.07
CA GLN A 378 -8.57 28.80 -11.96
C GLN A 378 -9.07 27.38 -11.70
N THR A 379 -9.51 26.67 -12.73
CA THR A 379 -9.64 25.21 -12.66
C THR A 379 -9.13 24.62 -13.96
N THR A 380 -7.93 24.03 -13.85
CA THR A 380 -7.35 23.09 -14.80
C THR A 380 -8.41 22.06 -15.19
N GLN A 381 -8.53 21.80 -16.49
CA GLN A 381 -9.46 20.83 -17.07
C GLN A 381 -9.42 19.50 -16.30
N VAL A 382 -10.56 19.16 -15.70
CA VAL A 382 -10.85 17.78 -15.29
C VAL A 382 -11.27 17.05 -16.56
N ASP A 383 -10.30 16.43 -17.22
CA ASP A 383 -10.60 15.49 -18.31
C ASP A 383 -11.28 14.27 -17.69
N SER A 384 -12.61 14.24 -17.83
CA SER A 384 -13.44 13.07 -17.59
C SER A 384 -13.29 12.10 -18.76
N THR A 385 -12.10 11.57 -18.97
CA THR A 385 -11.91 10.45 -19.90
C THR A 385 -12.04 9.16 -19.10
N ARG A 386 -13.29 8.68 -18.98
CA ARG A 386 -13.56 7.25 -18.81
C ARG A 386 -12.99 6.57 -20.06
N ALA A 387 -11.75 6.12 -20.00
CA ALA A 387 -11.25 5.14 -20.95
C ALA A 387 -12.08 3.87 -20.73
N ARG A 388 -12.90 3.53 -21.73
CA ARG A 388 -13.55 2.22 -21.85
C ARG A 388 -12.53 1.12 -22.05
#